data_AF-A0A1B6MA22-F1
#
_entry.id   AF-A0A1B6MA22-F1
#
_cell.length_a   1.000
_cell.length_b   1.000
_cell.length_c   1.000
_cell.angle_alpha   90.00
_cell.angle_beta   90.00
_cell.angle_gamma   90.00
#
_symmetry.space_group_name_H-M   'P 1'
#
loop_
_entity.id
_entity.type
_entity.pdbx_description
1 polymer ?
#
loop_
_entity_poly.entity_id
_entity_poly.type
_entity_poly.pdbx_seq_one_letter_code
_entity_poly.pdbx_strand_id
1 'polypeptide(L)'
;HYCLSFFVYKGANNEEDKQEIKRNGLGYHVVIKLLTFTNILNKGYHIFVDNYFTRIKLAKYLYSKCTFLTGTLRVKRKGIPQAIKPKLPIGGKKYVRKNNLFMLGYREKRSQKHQVLVLTTWQNLSVDQNKDR
;
A
#
# COMPACT_ATOMS: atom_id res chain seq x y z
N HIS A 1 21.17 -10.22 13.87
CA HIS A 1 20.41 -9.74 12.69
C HIS A 1 19.22 -10.65 12.46
N TYR A 2 18.03 -10.12 12.16
CA TYR A 2 16.82 -10.94 12.01
C TYR A 2 16.20 -10.81 10.61
N CYS A 3 16.03 -11.95 9.95
CA CYS A 3 15.31 -12.12 8.70
C CYS A 3 14.29 -13.24 8.93
N LEU A 4 12.99 -12.89 8.94
CA LEU A 4 11.92 -13.85 9.20
C LEU A 4 11.82 -14.92 8.11
N SER A 5 11.93 -14.50 6.85
CA SER A 5 11.84 -15.36 5.69
C SER A 5 12.32 -14.60 4.46
N PHE A 6 12.77 -15.33 3.46
CA PHE A 6 13.07 -14.81 2.14
C PHE A 6 12.55 -15.80 1.08
N PHE A 7 12.24 -15.27 -0.09
CA PHE A 7 11.79 -16.07 -1.23
C PHE A 7 12.50 -15.57 -2.49
N VAL A 8 13.17 -16.49 -3.20
CA VAL A 8 13.87 -16.19 -4.45
C VAL A 8 12.87 -16.34 -5.60
N TYR A 9 12.60 -15.24 -6.30
CA TYR A 9 11.76 -15.28 -7.48
C TYR A 9 12.53 -15.89 -8.66
N LYS A 10 12.10 -17.07 -9.13
CA LYS A 10 12.71 -17.82 -10.25
C LYS A 10 11.89 -17.75 -11.54
N GLY A 11 10.93 -16.83 -11.62
CA GLY A 11 9.89 -16.84 -12.66
C GLY A 11 8.62 -17.58 -12.21
N ALA A 12 7.52 -17.35 -12.94
CA ALA A 12 6.25 -18.01 -12.68
C ALA A 12 6.23 -19.37 -13.37
N ASN A 13 6.74 -20.41 -12.70
CA ASN A 13 6.98 -21.72 -13.32
C ASN A 13 5.80 -22.69 -13.14
N ASN A 14 5.01 -22.53 -12.06
CA ASN A 14 3.78 -23.30 -11.85
C ASN A 14 2.57 -22.53 -12.40
N GLU A 15 1.50 -23.24 -12.75
CA GLU A 15 0.29 -22.61 -13.31
C GLU A 15 -0.49 -21.79 -12.29
N GLU A 16 -0.46 -22.18 -11.01
CA GLU A 16 -1.14 -21.45 -9.94
C GLU A 16 -0.56 -20.05 -9.72
N ASP A 17 0.77 -19.91 -9.59
CA ASP A 17 1.44 -18.62 -9.45
C ASP A 17 1.22 -17.78 -10.72
N LYS A 18 1.28 -18.38 -11.93
CA LYS A 18 0.97 -17.68 -13.18
C LYS A 18 -0.43 -17.08 -13.17
N GLN A 19 -1.44 -17.87 -12.79
CA GLN A 19 -2.83 -17.40 -12.73
C GLN A 19 -3.01 -16.30 -11.67
N GLU A 20 -2.40 -16.46 -10.49
CA GLU A 20 -2.48 -15.42 -9.45
C GLU A 20 -1.78 -14.13 -9.88
N ILE A 21 -0.57 -14.23 -10.42
CA ILE A 21 0.19 -13.08 -10.92
C ILE A 21 -0.57 -12.37 -12.04
N LYS A 22 -1.20 -13.10 -12.96
CA LYS A 22 -2.05 -12.52 -14.01
C LYS A 22 -3.24 -11.75 -13.42
N ARG A 23 -3.88 -12.30 -12.40
CA ARG A 23 -5.09 -11.72 -11.76
C ARG A 23 -4.78 -10.55 -10.83
N ASN A 24 -3.70 -10.63 -10.06
CA ASN A 24 -3.41 -9.74 -8.92
C ASN A 24 -2.11 -8.93 -9.08
N GLY A 25 -1.20 -9.37 -9.95
CA GLY A 25 0.12 -8.81 -10.17
C GLY A 25 1.20 -9.43 -9.27
N LEU A 26 2.45 -9.40 -9.75
CA LEU A 26 3.59 -10.02 -9.07
C LEU A 26 3.82 -9.50 -7.65
N GLY A 27 3.77 -8.17 -7.44
CA GLY A 27 3.96 -7.59 -6.12
C GLY A 27 2.90 -8.04 -5.09
N TYR A 28 1.66 -8.32 -5.51
CA TYR A 28 0.64 -8.90 -4.62
C TYR A 28 1.04 -10.32 -4.22
N HIS A 29 1.35 -11.14 -5.21
CA HIS A 29 1.70 -12.55 -5.03
C HIS A 29 2.90 -12.71 -4.07
N VAL A 30 3.97 -11.93 -4.29
CA VAL A 30 5.17 -11.96 -3.45
C VAL A 30 4.86 -11.64 -1.98
N VAL A 31 4.08 -10.59 -1.72
CA VAL A 31 3.72 -10.23 -0.34
C VAL A 31 2.92 -11.36 0.31
N ILE A 32 1.87 -11.85 -0.34
CA ILE A 32 1.06 -12.95 0.23
C ILE A 32 1.92 -14.16 0.54
N LYS A 33 2.79 -14.58 -0.38
CA LYS A 33 3.68 -15.74 -0.20
C LYS A 33 4.60 -15.58 1.02
N LEU A 34 5.23 -14.42 1.17
CA LEU A 34 6.09 -14.13 2.33
C LEU A 34 5.32 -14.10 3.66
N LEU A 35 4.14 -13.48 3.69
CA LEU A 35 3.33 -13.41 4.92
C LEU A 35 2.78 -14.79 5.32
N THR A 36 2.48 -15.65 4.34
CA THR A 36 2.05 -17.03 4.57
C THR A 36 3.20 -17.86 5.11
N PHE A 37 4.40 -17.80 4.52
CA PHE A 37 5.58 -18.54 4.99
C PHE A 37 6.00 -18.19 6.41
N THR A 38 5.85 -16.91 6.78
CA THR A 38 6.16 -16.42 8.12
C THR A 38 5.01 -16.60 9.11
N ASN A 39 3.86 -17.11 8.65
CA ASN A 39 2.65 -17.29 9.44
C ASN A 39 2.26 -15.99 10.20
N ILE A 40 2.32 -14.83 9.55
CA ILE A 40 1.94 -13.53 10.17
C ILE A 40 0.60 -12.98 9.68
N LEU A 41 -0.02 -13.63 8.69
CA LEU A 41 -1.41 -13.33 8.31
C LEU A 41 -2.37 -13.61 9.48
N ASN A 42 -3.43 -12.80 9.60
CA ASN A 42 -4.49 -12.93 10.60
C ASN A 42 -4.07 -12.72 12.06
N LYS A 43 -2.88 -12.18 12.32
CA LYS A 43 -2.34 -12.04 13.69
C LYS A 43 -2.29 -10.60 14.20
N GLY A 44 -2.88 -9.63 13.50
CA GLY A 44 -2.88 -8.23 13.90
C GLY A 44 -1.63 -7.44 13.53
N TYR A 45 -0.68 -8.06 12.81
CA TYR A 45 0.57 -7.40 12.42
C TYR A 45 0.34 -6.26 11.43
N HIS A 46 1.21 -5.24 11.51
CA HIS A 46 1.24 -4.11 10.61
C HIS A 46 2.53 -4.12 9.79
N ILE A 47 2.40 -4.35 8.48
CA ILE A 47 3.52 -4.41 7.55
C ILE A 47 3.73 -3.08 6.83
N PHE A 48 5.00 -2.78 6.57
CA PHE A 48 5.44 -1.63 5.78
C PHE A 48 6.05 -2.13 4.47
N VAL A 49 5.60 -1.61 3.34
CA VAL A 49 6.00 -2.08 2.02
C VAL A 49 6.35 -0.93 1.08
N ASP A 50 7.30 -1.16 0.18
CA ASP A 50 7.63 -0.19 -0.87
C ASP A 50 6.50 -0.05 -1.90
N ASN A 51 6.57 1.02 -2.69
CA ASN A 51 5.68 1.30 -3.78
C ASN A 51 5.49 0.10 -4.68
N TYR A 52 6.51 -0.68 -5.07
CA TYR A 52 6.31 -1.79 -6.00
C TYR A 52 5.22 -2.78 -5.55
N PHE A 53 5.21 -3.09 -4.24
CA PHE A 53 4.31 -4.05 -3.60
C PHE A 53 2.97 -3.45 -3.16
N THR A 54 2.89 -2.13 -3.03
CA THR A 54 1.68 -1.45 -2.53
C THR A 54 0.57 -1.43 -3.58
N ARG A 55 -0.52 -2.18 -3.36
CA ARG A 55 -1.75 -2.09 -4.17
C ARG A 55 -2.98 -1.94 -3.27
N ILE A 56 -3.97 -1.16 -3.71
CA ILE A 56 -5.24 -0.99 -2.98
C ILE A 56 -5.97 -2.33 -2.79
N LYS A 57 -5.93 -3.20 -3.81
CA LYS A 57 -6.49 -4.56 -3.71
C LYS A 57 -5.80 -5.39 -2.62
N LEU A 58 -4.46 -5.31 -2.53
CA LEU A 58 -3.68 -5.97 -1.47
C LEU A 58 -4.05 -5.43 -0.10
N ALA A 59 -4.08 -4.10 0.05
CA ALA A 59 -4.42 -3.45 1.32
C ALA A 59 -5.80 -3.87 1.84
N LYS A 60 -6.83 -3.91 0.96
CA LYS A 60 -8.16 -4.40 1.33
C LYS A 60 -8.16 -5.88 1.74
N TYR A 61 -7.45 -6.71 1.00
CA TYR A 61 -7.34 -8.14 1.32
C TYR A 61 -6.69 -8.35 2.68
N LEU A 62 -5.52 -7.75 2.92
CA LEU A 62 -4.82 -7.88 4.20
C LEU A 62 -5.66 -7.36 5.36
N TYR A 63 -6.36 -6.23 5.18
CA TYR A 63 -7.25 -5.70 6.19
C TYR A 63 -8.37 -6.70 6.55
N SER A 64 -8.96 -7.38 5.56
CA SER A 64 -9.94 -8.46 5.82
C SER A 64 -9.35 -9.69 6.52
N LYS A 65 -8.03 -9.79 6.56
CA LYS A 65 -7.22 -10.85 7.20
C LYS A 65 -6.51 -10.31 8.44
N CYS A 66 -7.11 -9.35 9.16
CA CYS A 66 -6.56 -8.73 10.38
C CYS A 66 -5.06 -8.42 10.26
N THR A 67 -4.61 -7.96 9.10
CA THR A 67 -3.22 -7.64 8.80
C THR A 67 -3.19 -6.27 8.16
N PHE A 68 -2.46 -5.34 8.75
CA PHE A 68 -2.46 -3.95 8.31
C PHE A 68 -1.29 -3.68 7.41
N LEU A 69 -1.46 -2.80 6.44
CA LEU A 69 -0.46 -2.41 5.47
C LEU A 69 -0.29 -0.90 5.48
N THR A 70 0.96 -0.44 5.46
CA THR A 70 1.35 0.91 5.05
C THR A 70 2.37 0.85 3.93
N GLY A 71 2.21 1.70 2.92
CA GLY A 71 3.17 1.78 1.83
C GLY A 71 2.93 2.97 0.91
N THR A 72 3.88 3.25 0.06
CA THR A 72 3.79 4.37 -0.89
C THR A 72 3.04 3.96 -2.17
N LEU A 73 2.35 4.90 -2.81
CA LEU A 73 1.61 4.67 -4.05
C LEU A 73 2.12 5.58 -5.16
N ARG A 74 2.19 5.03 -6.37
CA ARG A 74 2.32 5.85 -7.57
C ARG A 74 0.95 6.42 -7.93
N VAL A 75 0.87 7.72 -8.18
CA VAL A 75 -0.38 8.47 -8.50
C VAL A 75 -1.19 7.84 -9.63
N LYS A 76 -0.53 7.22 -10.61
CA LYS A 76 -1.18 6.58 -11.77
C LYS A 76 -1.79 5.20 -11.48
N ARG A 77 -1.72 4.67 -10.25
CA ARG A 77 -2.30 3.36 -9.94
C ARG A 77 -3.82 3.37 -9.94
N LYS A 78 -4.41 2.28 -10.43
CA LYS A 78 -5.85 2.04 -10.45
C LYS A 78 -6.41 2.03 -9.03
N GLY A 79 -7.62 2.57 -8.85
CA GLY A 79 -8.37 2.58 -7.59
C GLY A 79 -8.08 3.75 -6.65
N ILE A 80 -7.09 4.60 -6.95
CA ILE A 80 -6.82 5.82 -6.17
C ILE A 80 -8.01 6.79 -6.33
N PRO A 81 -8.60 7.31 -5.23
CA PRO A 81 -9.69 8.28 -5.28
C PRO A 81 -9.31 9.51 -6.10
N GLN A 82 -10.23 9.99 -6.94
CA GLN A 82 -9.96 11.16 -7.78
C GLN A 82 -9.65 12.40 -6.94
N ALA A 83 -10.22 12.52 -5.75
CA ALA A 83 -10.00 13.62 -4.82
C ALA A 83 -8.52 13.83 -4.46
N ILE A 84 -7.69 12.77 -4.39
CA ILE A 84 -6.27 12.90 -4.00
C ILE A 84 -5.32 13.05 -5.19
N LYS A 85 -5.78 12.88 -6.43
CA LYS A 85 -4.91 12.93 -7.62
C LYS A 85 -4.45 14.32 -8.08
N PRO A 86 -5.22 15.42 -7.89
CA PRO A 86 -4.77 16.75 -8.29
C PRO A 86 -3.41 17.08 -7.70
N LYS A 87 -2.57 17.77 -8.49
CA LYS A 87 -1.21 18.14 -8.10
C LYS A 87 -1.27 19.11 -6.93
N LEU A 88 -0.65 18.75 -5.81
CA LEU A 88 -0.56 19.62 -4.65
C LEU A 88 0.43 20.78 -4.88
N PRO A 89 0.21 21.94 -4.22
CA PRO A 89 1.21 22.99 -4.14
C PRO A 89 2.46 22.50 -3.40
N ILE A 90 3.57 23.23 -3.53
CA ILE A 90 4.80 22.94 -2.77
C ILE A 90 4.51 23.17 -1.28
N GLY A 91 4.91 22.23 -0.42
CA GLY A 91 4.52 22.18 0.99
C GLY A 91 3.12 21.62 1.25
N GLY A 92 2.30 21.44 0.21
CA GLY A 92 0.91 21.02 0.33
C GLY A 92 0.76 19.57 0.77
N LYS A 93 -0.25 19.34 1.62
CA LYS A 93 -0.68 18.02 2.08
C LYS A 93 -2.18 17.84 1.81
N LYS A 94 -2.60 16.59 1.61
CA LYS A 94 -4.02 16.24 1.47
C LYS A 94 -4.26 14.86 2.05
N TYR A 95 -5.33 14.76 2.82
CA TYR A 95 -5.76 13.52 3.45
C TYR A 95 -7.08 13.08 2.83
N VAL A 96 -7.18 11.79 2.50
CA VAL A 96 -8.43 11.21 2.00
C VAL A 96 -8.64 9.88 2.68
N ARG A 97 -9.81 9.72 3.32
CA ARG A 97 -10.25 8.45 3.85
C ARG A 97 -11.38 7.89 3.00
N LYS A 98 -11.28 6.61 2.65
CA LYS A 98 -12.35 5.84 2.01
C LYS A 98 -12.48 4.51 2.74
N ASN A 99 -13.52 4.39 3.57
CA ASN A 99 -13.74 3.24 4.46
C ASN A 99 -12.51 3.02 5.35
N ASN A 100 -11.92 1.82 5.29
CA ASN A 100 -10.73 1.42 6.05
C ASN A 100 -9.42 1.75 5.34
N LEU A 101 -9.46 2.50 4.22
CA LEU A 101 -8.27 2.97 3.53
C LEU A 101 -8.07 4.45 3.84
N PHE A 102 -6.90 4.77 4.37
CA PHE A 102 -6.46 6.13 4.58
C PHE A 102 -5.31 6.46 3.64
N MET A 103 -5.37 7.62 3.00
CA MET A 103 -4.34 8.09 2.08
C MET A 103 -3.86 9.49 2.45
N LEU A 104 -2.55 9.67 2.42
CA LEU A 104 -1.87 10.96 2.56
C LEU A 104 -1.15 11.27 1.26
N GLY A 105 -1.45 12.42 0.67
CA GLY A 105 -0.70 12.99 -0.43
C GLY A 105 0.10 14.18 0.07
N TYR A 106 1.40 14.25 -0.24
CA TYR A 106 2.22 15.41 0.10
C TYR A 106 3.21 15.72 -1.01
N ARG A 107 3.50 17.01 -1.19
CA ARG A 107 4.52 17.48 -2.12
C ARG A 107 5.40 18.49 -1.43
N GLU A 108 6.63 18.13 -1.17
CA GLU A 108 7.56 18.89 -0.37
C GLU A 108 8.35 19.91 -1.20
N LYS A 109 8.86 19.51 -2.38
CA LYS A 109 9.83 20.31 -3.16
C LYS A 109 9.38 20.52 -4.59
N ARG A 110 9.85 21.60 -5.23
CA ARG A 110 9.55 21.91 -6.65
C ARG A 110 10.00 20.78 -7.59
N SER A 111 11.15 20.16 -7.30
CA SER A 111 11.72 19.04 -8.06
C SER A 111 10.86 17.78 -8.06
N GLN A 112 9.94 17.62 -7.10
CA GLN A 112 8.95 16.54 -7.11
C GLN A 112 7.90 16.83 -8.19
N LYS A 113 8.10 16.20 -9.35
CA LYS A 113 7.16 16.27 -10.50
C LYS A 113 5.77 15.74 -10.12
N HIS A 114 5.73 14.69 -9.31
CA HIS A 114 4.55 14.09 -8.75
C HIS A 114 4.63 14.13 -7.22
N GLN A 115 3.49 14.36 -6.57
CA GLN A 115 3.39 14.22 -5.11
C GLN A 115 3.61 12.76 -4.69
N VAL A 116 4.10 12.60 -3.47
CA VAL A 116 4.17 11.29 -2.82
C VAL A 116 2.79 10.95 -2.27
N LEU A 117 2.34 9.74 -2.52
CA LEU A 117 1.14 9.19 -1.90
C LEU A 117 1.54 8.10 -0.93
N VAL A 118 0.97 8.10 0.25
CA VAL A 118 1.06 7.04 1.25
C VAL A 118 -0.33 6.46 1.44
N LEU A 119 -0.44 5.14 1.45
CA LEU A 119 -1.65 4.39 1.79
C LEU A 119 -1.42 3.67 3.11
N THR A 120 -2.39 3.72 4.00
CA THR A 120 -2.44 2.89 5.21
C THR A 120 -3.84 2.35 5.45
N THR A 121 -3.90 1.22 6.13
CA THR A 121 -5.13 0.57 6.59
C THR A 121 -5.24 0.54 8.12
N TRP A 122 -4.26 1.09 8.82
CA TRP A 122 -4.27 1.19 10.28
C TRP A 122 -5.26 2.26 10.74
N GLN A 123 -6.12 1.91 11.71
CA GLN A 123 -7.32 2.70 12.02
C GLN A 123 -7.08 3.91 12.93
N ASN A 124 -5.98 3.98 13.70
CA ASN A 124 -5.78 5.02 14.74
C ASN A 124 -5.36 6.40 14.21
N LEU A 125 -5.52 6.69 12.93
CA LEU A 125 -5.26 8.04 12.40
C LEU A 125 -6.54 8.87 12.52
N SER A 126 -6.73 9.49 13.68
CA SER A 126 -7.60 10.65 13.85
C SER A 126 -6.99 11.80 13.06
N VAL A 127 -7.54 12.10 11.88
CA VAL A 127 -7.18 13.34 11.18
C VAL A 127 -8.15 14.41 11.63
N ASP A 128 -7.68 15.32 12.47
CA ASP A 128 -8.37 16.57 12.73
C ASP A 128 -8.46 17.34 11.41
N GLN A 129 -9.64 17.30 10.78
CA GLN A 129 -9.91 18.03 9.53
C GLN A 129 -10.03 19.56 9.73
N ASN A 130 -9.73 20.08 10.93
CA ASN A 130 -10.01 21.45 11.34
C ASN A 130 -8.76 22.34 11.55
N LYS A 131 -7.55 21.93 11.17
CA LYS A 131 -6.33 22.72 11.47
C LYS A 131 -5.76 23.55 10.31
N ASP A 132 -6.39 23.54 9.14
CA ASP A 132 -5.98 24.35 7.98
C ASP A 132 -7.14 25.23 7.46
N ARG A 133 -7.64 26.14 8.31
CA ARG A 133 -8.41 27.32 7.89
C ARG A 133 -7.60 28.58 8.18
#